data_AF-A0A7X8XED9-F1
#
_entry.id   AF-A0A7X8XED9-F1
#
_cell.length_a   1.000
_cell.length_b   1.000
_cell.length_c   1.000
_cell.angle_alpha   90.00
_cell.angle_beta   90.00
_cell.angle_gamma   90.00
#
_symmetry.space_group_name_H-M   'P 1'
#
loop_
_entity.id
_entity.type
_entity.pdbx_description
1 polymer ?
#
loop_
_entity_poly.entity_id
_entity_poly.type
_entity_poly.pdbx_seq_one_letter_code
_entity_poly.pdbx_strand_id
1 'polypeptide(L)'
;MSMSIVHSELQSEVWDFWADGKHSPAFNMAADEVLLEHACLRGRPLLRFYGWDRLAVSIGYVQALSAAPAGFAAVRRPTGGGIVYHDHDFTYTVVFPKGHWLTGLDRVLSYDWLNRSVQQALHSLNLQADLADQEISSEVDRLSMVCFTNPTRYDVLLGDRKVAGSAQRRSKDGILHQGSLHFGGPLP
;
A
#
# COMPACT_ATOMS: atom_id res chain seq x y z
N MET A 1 8.07 29.07 -8.83
CA MET A 1 7.95 28.63 -10.23
C MET A 1 6.74 27.73 -10.34
N SER A 2 5.85 28.10 -11.25
CA SER A 2 4.45 27.66 -11.41
C SER A 2 4.23 26.14 -11.46
N MET A 3 3.29 25.63 -10.65
CA MET A 3 2.69 24.29 -10.74
C MET A 3 1.70 24.23 -11.92
N SER A 4 2.17 24.42 -13.16
CA SER A 4 1.31 24.41 -14.36
C SER A 4 1.39 23.12 -15.17
N ILE A 5 1.67 21.98 -14.54
CA ILE A 5 1.57 20.67 -15.20
C ILE A 5 0.70 19.77 -14.34
N VAL A 6 -0.62 19.81 -14.54
CA VAL A 6 -1.57 18.67 -14.58
C VAL A 6 -3.03 19.18 -14.55
N HIS A 7 -3.39 20.00 -15.52
CA HIS A 7 -4.78 20.12 -15.99
C HIS A 7 -4.85 19.79 -17.48
N SER A 8 -4.06 18.80 -17.93
CA SER A 8 -4.43 18.06 -19.12
C SER A 8 -5.63 17.22 -18.72
N GLU A 9 -6.74 17.36 -19.46
CA GLU A 9 -7.92 16.50 -19.39
C GLU A 9 -7.55 15.10 -18.89
N LEU A 10 -8.05 14.71 -17.71
CA LEU A 10 -7.97 13.32 -17.29
C LEU A 10 -8.75 12.53 -18.34
N GLN A 11 -8.05 12.02 -19.36
CA GLN A 11 -8.62 11.07 -20.29
C GLN A 11 -9.22 9.96 -19.44
N SER A 12 -10.46 9.58 -19.75
CA SER A 12 -11.10 8.44 -19.12
C SER A 12 -10.20 7.22 -19.31
N GLU A 13 -9.56 6.78 -18.23
CA GLU A 13 -8.70 5.60 -18.24
C GLU A 13 -9.50 4.39 -17.78
N VAL A 14 -9.33 3.26 -18.47
CA VAL A 14 -10.02 2.03 -18.11
C VAL A 14 -9.14 1.19 -17.19
N TRP A 15 -9.60 0.96 -15.98
CA TRP A 15 -8.93 0.14 -14.97
C TRP A 15 -9.55 -1.25 -14.90
N ASP A 16 -8.73 -2.26 -14.66
CA ASP A 16 -9.25 -3.57 -14.26
C ASP A 16 -9.46 -3.59 -12.74
N PHE A 17 -10.62 -4.11 -12.33
CA PHE A 17 -10.96 -4.28 -10.92
C PHE A 17 -11.09 -5.75 -10.58
N TRP A 18 -10.40 -6.19 -9.53
CA TRP A 18 -10.43 -7.56 -9.05
C TRP A 18 -10.86 -7.60 -7.57
N ALA A 19 -12.11 -8.00 -7.33
CA ALA A 19 -12.58 -8.37 -6.01
C ALA A 19 -12.22 -9.84 -5.73
N ASP A 20 -11.10 -10.06 -5.05
CA ASP A 20 -10.45 -11.38 -4.97
C ASP A 20 -10.88 -12.21 -3.76
N GLY A 21 -11.56 -11.62 -2.78
CA GLY A 21 -11.99 -12.34 -1.58
C GLY A 21 -10.82 -12.67 -0.65
N LYS A 22 -10.94 -13.75 0.14
CA LYS A 22 -9.97 -14.14 1.17
C LYS A 22 -9.10 -15.29 0.72
N HIS A 23 -7.79 -15.16 0.88
CA HIS A 23 -6.82 -16.20 0.53
C HIS A 23 -5.74 -16.37 1.60
N SER A 24 -4.90 -17.40 1.41
CA SER A 24 -3.75 -17.62 2.28
C SER A 24 -2.72 -16.49 2.13
N PRO A 25 -1.92 -16.20 3.18
CA PRO A 25 -0.89 -15.17 3.13
C PRO A 25 0.10 -15.34 1.97
N ALA A 26 0.51 -16.59 1.72
CA ALA A 26 1.41 -16.92 0.63
C ALA A 26 0.78 -16.66 -0.75
N PHE A 27 -0.49 -17.03 -0.94
CA PHE A 27 -1.20 -16.75 -2.18
C PHE A 27 -1.32 -15.25 -2.44
N ASN A 28 -1.69 -14.46 -1.43
CA ASN A 28 -1.84 -13.02 -1.57
C ASN A 28 -0.54 -12.36 -2.06
N MET A 29 0.61 -12.74 -1.48
CA MET A 29 1.90 -12.19 -1.89
C MET A 29 2.36 -12.71 -3.26
N ALA A 30 2.10 -13.99 -3.58
CA ALA A 30 2.40 -14.54 -4.89
C ALA A 30 1.57 -13.87 -6.00
N ALA A 31 0.28 -13.63 -5.75
CA ALA A 31 -0.59 -12.91 -6.69
C ALA A 31 -0.09 -11.48 -6.94
N ASP A 32 0.26 -10.74 -5.89
CA ASP A 32 0.78 -9.37 -6.02
C ASP A 32 2.13 -9.33 -6.75
N GLU A 33 3.01 -10.32 -6.54
CA GLU A 33 4.28 -10.45 -7.26
C GLU A 33 4.05 -10.73 -8.76
N VAL A 34 3.20 -11.70 -9.09
CA VAL A 34 2.84 -12.02 -10.48
C VAL A 34 2.21 -10.82 -11.19
N LEU A 35 1.32 -10.09 -10.50
CA LEU A 35 0.69 -8.88 -11.06
C LEU A 35 1.74 -7.82 -11.40
N LEU A 36 2.77 -7.63 -10.57
CA LEU A 36 3.86 -6.69 -10.85
C LEU A 36 4.71 -7.15 -12.03
N GLU A 37 5.12 -8.42 -12.07
CA GLU A 37 5.94 -9.00 -13.13
C GLU A 37 5.24 -8.95 -14.49
N HIS A 38 3.91 -9.11 -14.51
CA HIS A 38 3.10 -9.12 -15.73
C HIS A 38 2.42 -7.77 -16.01
N ALA A 39 2.75 -6.72 -15.25
CA ALA A 39 2.11 -5.41 -15.39
C ALA A 39 2.22 -4.88 -16.82
N CYS A 40 3.43 -4.91 -17.42
CA CYS A 40 3.65 -4.55 -18.82
C CYS A 40 2.74 -5.30 -19.81
N LEU A 41 2.59 -6.62 -19.64
CA LEU A 41 1.80 -7.46 -20.55
C LEU A 41 0.31 -7.16 -20.44
N ARG A 42 -0.17 -6.80 -19.24
CA ARG A 42 -1.55 -6.37 -19.04
C ARG A 42 -1.83 -5.00 -19.67
N GLY A 43 -0.84 -4.11 -19.72
CA GLY A 43 -0.94 -2.81 -20.38
C GLY A 43 -1.94 -1.82 -19.77
N ARG A 44 -2.62 -2.18 -18.68
CA ARG A 44 -3.63 -1.36 -18.01
C ARG A 44 -3.48 -1.41 -16.47
N PRO A 45 -3.80 -0.32 -15.75
CA PRO A 45 -3.81 -0.34 -14.30
C PRO A 45 -4.78 -1.40 -13.74
N LEU A 46 -4.48 -1.90 -12.55
CA LEU A 46 -5.35 -2.82 -11.82
C LEU A 46 -5.50 -2.39 -10.37
N LEU A 47 -6.75 -2.45 -9.89
CA LEU A 47 -7.09 -2.37 -8.49
C LEU A 47 -7.56 -3.76 -8.01
N ARG A 48 -6.86 -4.34 -7.04
CA ARG A 48 -7.21 -5.59 -6.38
C ARG A 48 -7.66 -5.29 -4.95
N PHE A 49 -8.82 -5.80 -4.55
CA PHE A 49 -9.25 -5.87 -3.16
C PHE A 49 -9.23 -7.32 -2.70
N TYR A 50 -8.62 -7.56 -1.54
CA TYR A 50 -8.48 -8.91 -1.01
C TYR A 50 -8.45 -8.90 0.53
N GLY A 51 -8.57 -10.09 1.10
CA GLY A 51 -8.43 -10.32 2.53
C GLY A 51 -7.63 -11.58 2.83
N TRP A 52 -7.50 -11.83 4.12
CA TRP A 52 -6.69 -12.90 4.68
C TRP A 52 -7.59 -13.97 5.27
N ASP A 53 -7.30 -15.24 4.99
CA ASP A 53 -8.10 -16.37 5.44
C ASP A 53 -7.81 -16.81 6.89
N ARG A 54 -6.79 -16.21 7.52
CA ARG A 54 -6.37 -16.42 8.92
C ARG A 54 -5.57 -15.22 9.40
N LEU A 55 -5.39 -15.11 10.72
CA LEU A 55 -4.50 -14.11 11.32
C LEU A 55 -3.09 -14.24 10.73
N ALA A 56 -2.60 -13.14 10.17
CA ALA A 56 -1.36 -13.14 9.45
C ALA A 56 -0.54 -11.88 9.74
N VAL A 57 0.76 -11.98 9.46
CA VAL A 57 1.68 -10.85 9.49
C VAL A 57 2.46 -10.83 8.19
N SER A 58 2.52 -9.66 7.57
CA SER A 58 3.48 -9.40 6.50
C SER A 58 4.69 -8.63 7.02
N ILE A 59 5.88 -9.08 6.64
CA ILE A 59 7.15 -8.38 6.87
C ILE A 59 7.67 -7.81 5.56
N GLY A 60 8.39 -6.69 5.64
CA GLY A 60 8.98 -6.03 4.47
C GLY A 60 10.04 -6.88 3.77
N TYR A 61 10.28 -6.57 2.50
CA TYR A 61 11.15 -7.32 1.60
C TYR A 61 12.55 -7.64 2.15
N VAL A 62 13.15 -6.72 2.92
CA VAL A 62 14.51 -6.88 3.48
C VAL A 62 14.52 -7.46 4.90
N GLN A 63 13.35 -7.65 5.53
CA GLN A 63 13.27 -8.19 6.89
C GLN A 63 13.46 -9.72 6.88
N ALA A 64 14.18 -10.21 7.90
CA ALA A 64 14.29 -11.64 8.15
C ALA A 64 12.96 -12.21 8.66
N LEU A 65 12.65 -13.47 8.32
CA LEU A 65 11.40 -14.10 8.77
C LEU A 65 11.28 -14.17 10.30
N SER A 66 12.42 -14.22 11.00
CA SER A 66 12.49 -14.17 12.47
C SER A 66 12.02 -12.85 13.08
N ALA A 67 11.82 -11.79 12.28
CA ALA A 67 11.21 -10.54 12.75
C ALA A 67 9.68 -10.66 12.91
N ALA A 68 9.05 -11.68 12.31
CA ALA A 68 7.62 -11.88 12.46
C ALA A 68 7.29 -12.36 13.89
N PRO A 69 6.27 -11.77 14.54
CA PRO A 69 5.84 -12.21 15.87
C PRO A 69 5.29 -13.64 15.82
N ALA A 70 5.52 -14.38 16.89
CA ALA A 70 5.01 -15.74 17.04
C ALA A 70 3.48 -15.76 17.11
N GLY A 71 2.86 -16.87 16.69
CA GLY A 71 1.39 -17.05 16.74
C GLY A 71 0.63 -16.60 15.50
N PHE A 72 1.32 -16.04 14.50
CA PHE A 72 0.72 -15.59 13.24
C PHE A 72 1.25 -16.37 12.03
N ALA A 73 0.45 -16.48 10.98
CA ALA A 73 0.96 -16.90 9.69
C ALA A 73 1.84 -15.79 9.10
N ALA A 74 3.14 -16.03 9.01
CA ALA A 74 4.11 -15.03 8.54
C ALA A 74 4.38 -15.14 7.03
N VAL A 75 4.38 -14.00 6.34
CA VAL A 75 4.78 -13.90 4.93
C VAL A 75 5.68 -12.68 4.71
N ARG A 76 6.60 -12.76 3.73
CA ARG A 76 7.36 -11.61 3.27
C ARG A 76 6.66 -11.00 2.06
N ARG A 77 6.40 -9.70 2.11
CA ARG A 77 5.78 -8.99 0.98
C ARG A 77 6.83 -8.49 -0.02
N PRO A 78 6.45 -8.33 -1.30
CA PRO A 78 7.36 -7.83 -2.34
C PRO A 78 7.80 -6.38 -2.08
N THR A 79 7.03 -5.59 -1.35
CA THR A 79 7.36 -4.20 -0.98
C THR A 79 8.21 -4.08 0.29
N GLY A 80 8.82 -2.91 0.52
CA GLY A 80 9.55 -2.61 1.76
C GLY A 80 8.64 -2.25 2.93
N GLY A 81 9.19 -1.58 3.94
CA GLY A 81 8.49 -1.18 5.16
C GLY A 81 8.68 -2.18 6.31
N GLY A 82 7.95 -1.97 7.40
CA GLY A 82 8.02 -2.76 8.64
C GLY A 82 6.97 -3.87 8.74
N ILE A 83 6.54 -4.19 9.96
CA ILE A 83 5.57 -5.26 10.21
C ILE A 83 4.13 -4.74 10.04
N VAL A 84 3.27 -5.51 9.37
CA VAL A 84 1.84 -5.23 9.21
C VAL A 84 1.04 -6.44 9.72
N TYR A 85 0.11 -6.20 10.64
CA TYR A 85 -0.84 -7.20 11.13
C TYR A 85 -2.07 -7.24 10.22
N HIS A 86 -2.55 -8.46 9.97
CA HIS A 86 -3.69 -8.73 9.09
C HIS A 86 -4.71 -9.58 9.85
N ASP A 87 -5.71 -8.90 10.40
CA ASP A 87 -6.79 -9.46 11.22
C ASP A 87 -8.17 -8.93 10.79
N HIS A 88 -8.34 -7.60 10.85
CA HIS A 88 -9.55 -6.84 10.57
C HIS A 88 -9.27 -5.72 9.54
N ASP A 89 -8.17 -5.84 8.81
CA ASP A 89 -7.78 -4.84 7.83
C ASP A 89 -8.49 -5.04 6.48
N PHE A 90 -8.74 -3.92 5.80
CA PHE A 90 -9.11 -3.89 4.40
C PHE A 90 -7.83 -3.74 3.58
N THR A 91 -7.44 -4.79 2.87
CA THR A 91 -6.21 -4.81 2.07
C THR A 91 -6.51 -4.57 0.60
N TYR A 92 -5.69 -3.73 -0.02
CA TYR A 92 -5.76 -3.48 -1.44
C TYR A 92 -4.38 -3.46 -2.08
N THR A 93 -4.37 -3.64 -3.39
CA THR A 93 -3.18 -3.48 -4.21
C THR A 93 -3.53 -2.75 -5.49
N VAL A 94 -2.68 -1.81 -5.86
CA VAL A 94 -2.74 -1.11 -7.15
C VAL A 94 -1.49 -1.44 -7.94
N VAL A 95 -1.67 -1.82 -9.20
CA VAL A 95 -0.57 -2.09 -10.13
C VAL A 95 -0.66 -1.19 -11.33
N PHE A 96 0.45 -0.52 -11.67
CA PHE A 96 0.56 0.30 -12.87
C PHE A 96 1.60 -0.29 -13.82
N PRO A 97 1.26 -0.48 -15.11
CA PRO A 97 2.22 -0.94 -16.11
C PRO A 97 3.26 0.15 -16.40
N LYS A 98 4.47 -0.27 -16.82
CA LYS A 98 5.46 0.66 -17.38
C LYS A 98 4.83 1.51 -18.48
N GLY A 99 5.12 2.81 -18.47
CA GLY A 99 4.61 3.77 -19.46
C GLY A 99 3.32 4.45 -19.04
N HIS A 100 2.63 3.95 -18.01
CA HIS A 100 1.56 4.70 -17.36
C HIS A 100 2.13 5.97 -16.71
N TRP A 101 1.39 7.09 -16.74
CA TRP A 101 1.89 8.40 -16.32
C TRP A 101 2.40 8.44 -14.86
N LEU A 102 1.75 7.72 -13.92
CA LEU A 102 2.24 7.57 -12.53
C LEU A 102 3.63 6.92 -12.45
N THR A 103 3.99 6.05 -13.41
CA THR A 103 5.31 5.43 -13.46
C THR A 103 6.42 6.42 -13.82
N GLY A 104 6.07 7.51 -14.51
CA GLY A 104 6.98 8.61 -14.83
C GLY A 104 7.18 9.62 -13.72
N LEU A 105 6.33 9.61 -12.68
CA LEU A 105 6.51 10.48 -11.51
C LEU A 105 7.62 9.96 -10.60
N ASP A 106 8.19 10.87 -9.79
CA ASP A 106 8.99 10.48 -8.64
C ASP A 106 8.17 9.60 -7.66
N ARG A 107 8.87 8.74 -6.93
CA ARG A 107 8.28 7.82 -5.93
C ARG A 107 7.39 8.57 -4.95
N VAL A 108 7.85 9.71 -4.41
CA VAL A 108 7.13 10.49 -3.39
C VAL A 108 5.82 11.00 -3.95
N LEU A 109 5.82 11.53 -5.19
CA LEU A 109 4.62 12.05 -5.84
C LEU A 109 3.61 10.95 -6.19
N SER A 110 4.07 9.80 -6.70
CA SER A 110 3.17 8.68 -7.00
C SER A 110 2.54 8.08 -5.73
N TYR A 111 3.30 8.07 -4.62
CA TYR A 111 2.84 7.59 -3.33
C TYR A 111 1.82 8.55 -2.70
N ASP A 112 2.10 9.87 -2.75
CA ASP A 112 1.17 10.92 -2.33
C ASP A 112 -0.14 10.85 -3.12
N TRP A 113 -0.07 10.72 -4.45
CA TRP A 113 -1.26 10.63 -5.29
C TRP A 113 -2.16 9.46 -4.88
N LEU A 114 -1.59 8.26 -4.68
CA LEU A 114 -2.34 7.07 -4.28
C LEU A 114 -2.95 7.19 -2.88
N ASN A 115 -2.20 7.71 -1.92
CA ASN A 115 -2.72 7.87 -0.55
C ASN A 115 -3.75 9.00 -0.45
N ARG A 116 -3.65 10.06 -1.28
CA ARG A 116 -4.73 11.06 -1.44
C ARG A 116 -6.01 10.44 -1.98
N SER A 117 -5.93 9.47 -2.90
CA SER A 117 -7.12 8.75 -3.36
C SER A 117 -7.80 7.97 -2.23
N VAL A 118 -7.02 7.35 -1.33
CA VAL A 118 -7.57 6.70 -0.12
C VAL A 118 -8.21 7.72 0.81
N GLN A 119 -7.55 8.85 1.06
CA GLN A 119 -8.09 9.95 1.87
C GLN A 119 -9.44 10.43 1.32
N GLN A 120 -9.53 10.68 0.01
CA GLN A 120 -10.76 11.12 -0.65
C GLN A 120 -11.87 10.06 -0.55
N ALA A 121 -11.53 8.78 -0.68
CA ALA A 121 -12.49 7.69 -0.47
C ALA A 121 -13.04 7.71 0.97
N LEU A 122 -12.20 7.91 1.98
CA LEU A 122 -12.63 8.05 3.37
C LEU A 122 -13.49 9.29 3.58
N HIS A 123 -13.15 10.43 2.97
CA HIS A 123 -13.97 11.65 3.01
C HIS A 123 -15.37 11.40 2.43
N SER A 124 -15.49 10.63 1.35
CA SER A 124 -16.80 10.26 0.77
C SER A 124 -17.66 9.40 1.71
N LEU A 125 -17.03 8.75 2.69
CA LEU A 125 -17.68 8.00 3.76
C LEU A 125 -17.89 8.84 5.03
N ASN A 126 -17.70 10.17 4.95
CA ASN A 126 -17.76 11.12 6.07
C ASN A 126 -16.70 10.89 7.16
N LEU A 127 -15.62 10.20 6.83
CA LEU A 127 -14.47 10.03 7.73
C LEU A 127 -13.43 11.11 7.41
N GLN A 128 -13.24 12.06 8.33
CA GLN A 128 -12.29 13.17 8.17
C GLN A 128 -10.85 12.66 8.32
N ALA A 129 -10.29 12.19 7.21
CA ALA A 129 -8.95 11.64 7.15
C ALA A 129 -7.91 12.68 6.74
N ASP A 130 -6.74 12.64 7.37
CA ASP A 130 -5.59 13.48 7.05
C ASP A 130 -4.43 12.62 6.53
N LEU A 131 -3.50 13.27 5.83
CA LEU A 131 -2.23 12.66 5.46
C LEU A 131 -1.15 13.16 6.40
N ALA A 132 -0.40 12.25 7.01
CA ALA A 132 0.71 12.58 7.87
C ALA A 132 1.76 13.42 7.11
N ASP A 133 2.21 14.51 7.73
CA ASP A 133 3.27 15.39 7.20
C ASP A 133 4.67 14.99 7.72
N GLN A 134 4.72 14.21 8.80
CA GLN A 134 5.96 13.84 9.47
C GLN A 134 6.81 12.86 8.66
N GLU A 135 8.07 13.20 8.44
CA GLU A 135 9.06 12.26 7.95
C GLU A 135 9.55 11.35 9.09
N ILE A 136 9.78 10.07 8.78
CA ILE A 136 10.46 9.18 9.71
C ILE A 136 11.88 9.72 9.90
N SER A 137 12.26 10.06 11.14
CA SER A 137 13.65 10.36 11.48
C SER A 137 14.58 9.28 10.92
N SER A 138 15.71 9.67 10.33
CA SER A 138 16.73 8.74 9.86
C SER A 138 17.30 7.83 10.95
N GLU A 139 17.03 8.15 12.22
CA GLU A 139 17.46 7.40 13.40
C GLU A 139 16.55 6.21 13.73
N VAL A 140 15.36 6.11 13.13
CA VAL A 140 14.44 5.00 13.40
C VAL A 140 14.82 3.78 12.56
N ASP A 141 15.11 2.67 13.23
CA ASP A 141 15.39 1.41 12.57
C ASP A 141 14.14 0.87 11.84
N ARG A 142 14.19 0.97 10.51
CA ARG A 142 13.11 0.49 9.63
C ARG A 142 12.96 -1.03 9.66
N LEU A 143 13.96 -1.77 10.17
CA LEU A 143 13.93 -3.23 10.26
C LEU A 143 13.15 -3.74 11.48
N SER A 144 12.92 -2.90 12.49
CA SER A 144 12.16 -3.25 13.70
C SER A 144 10.84 -2.49 13.85
N MET A 145 10.53 -1.56 12.93
CA MET A 145 9.31 -0.75 12.97
C MET A 145 8.05 -1.60 12.76
N VAL A 146 7.03 -1.37 13.59
CA VAL A 146 5.65 -1.81 13.33
C VAL A 146 4.95 -0.68 12.58
N CYS A 147 4.45 -0.96 11.37
CA CYS A 147 3.97 0.10 10.48
C CYS A 147 2.81 0.91 11.07
N PHE A 148 1.95 0.33 11.91
CA PHE A 148 0.79 1.05 12.46
C PHE A 148 1.08 1.90 13.71
N THR A 149 2.28 1.81 14.31
CA THR A 149 2.59 2.56 15.54
C THR A 149 3.26 3.90 15.28
N ASN A 150 3.97 4.05 14.16
CA ASN A 150 4.71 5.27 13.82
C ASN A 150 4.24 5.78 12.45
N PRO A 151 3.48 6.90 12.40
CA PRO A 151 3.13 7.55 11.15
C PRO A 151 4.38 7.94 10.36
N THR A 152 4.29 7.73 9.07
CA THR A 152 5.29 8.06 8.06
C THR A 152 4.62 8.96 7.04
N ARG A 153 5.38 9.84 6.39
CA ARG A 153 4.84 10.83 5.45
C ARG A 153 3.84 10.19 4.46
N TYR A 154 2.66 10.79 4.40
CA TYR A 154 1.48 10.36 3.65
C TYR A 154 0.75 9.11 4.15
N ASP A 155 1.04 8.58 5.33
CA ASP A 155 0.12 7.65 5.97
C ASP A 155 -1.21 8.33 6.28
N VAL A 156 -2.29 7.55 6.23
CA VAL A 156 -3.64 8.07 6.41
C VAL A 156 -4.02 8.02 7.88
N LEU A 157 -4.43 9.16 8.42
CA LEU A 157 -4.78 9.36 9.82
C LEU A 157 -6.29 9.65 9.97
N LEU A 158 -6.89 9.24 11.09
CA LEU A 158 -8.19 9.74 11.57
C LEU A 158 -7.98 10.39 12.94
N GLY A 159 -7.97 11.72 12.98
CA GLY A 159 -7.40 12.47 14.10
C GLY A 159 -5.91 12.14 14.24
N ASP A 160 -5.44 11.83 15.45
CA ASP A 160 -4.03 11.49 15.70
C ASP A 160 -3.70 10.00 15.49
N ARG A 161 -4.66 9.20 15.02
CA ARG A 161 -4.49 7.75 14.87
C ARG A 161 -4.22 7.36 13.44
N LYS A 162 -3.16 6.60 13.20
CA LYS A 162 -2.89 5.97 11.90
C LYS A 162 -3.92 4.87 11.62
N VAL A 163 -4.62 5.00 10.49
CA VAL A 163 -5.64 4.04 10.06
C VAL A 163 -5.34 3.42 8.70
N ALA A 164 -4.38 3.94 7.95
CA ALA A 164 -3.88 3.24 6.77
C ALA A 164 -2.37 3.40 6.65
N GLY A 165 -1.74 2.34 6.18
CA GLY A 165 -0.34 2.34 5.77
C GLY A 165 -0.19 1.71 4.39
N SER A 166 0.76 2.21 3.63
CA SER A 166 1.05 1.71 2.29
C SER A 166 2.55 1.43 2.11
N ALA A 167 2.87 0.64 1.10
CA ALA A 167 4.23 0.43 0.65
C ALA A 167 4.25 0.27 -0.86
N GLN A 168 5.30 0.80 -1.49
CA GLN A 168 5.42 0.81 -2.95
C GLN A 168 6.74 0.15 -3.38
N ARG A 169 6.65 -0.71 -4.41
CA ARG A 169 7.77 -1.27 -5.16
C ARG A 169 7.70 -0.80 -6.60
N ARG A 170 8.84 -0.38 -7.13
CA ARG A 170 9.02 -0.04 -8.53
C ARG A 170 9.95 -1.05 -9.17
N SER A 171 9.63 -1.51 -10.37
CA SER A 171 10.46 -2.42 -11.17
C SER A 171 10.57 -1.90 -12.60
N LYS A 172 11.29 -2.64 -13.45
CA LYS A 172 11.31 -2.37 -14.89
C LYS A 172 9.93 -2.58 -15.54
N ASP A 173 9.05 -3.35 -14.90
CA ASP A 173 7.75 -3.76 -15.43
C ASP A 173 6.60 -2.85 -14.98
N GLY A 174 6.78 -2.12 -13.87
CA GLY A 174 5.76 -1.20 -13.38
C GLY A 174 5.92 -0.77 -11.92
N ILE A 175 4.78 -0.38 -11.34
CA ILE A 175 4.64 -0.07 -9.92
C ILE A 175 3.66 -1.05 -9.29
N LEU A 176 4.02 -1.56 -8.11
CA LEU A 176 3.13 -2.24 -7.17
C LEU A 176 2.99 -1.36 -5.93
N HIS A 177 1.77 -0.97 -5.59
CA HIS A 177 1.44 -0.25 -4.36
C HIS A 177 0.48 -1.10 -3.53
N GLN A 178 0.95 -1.57 -2.38
CA GLN A 178 0.16 -2.35 -1.44
C GLN A 178 -0.29 -1.43 -0.30
N GLY A 179 -1.55 -1.50 0.08
CA GLY A 179 -2.08 -0.72 1.19
C GLY A 179 -3.02 -1.54 2.07
N SER A 180 -3.06 -1.17 3.34
CA SER A 180 -3.90 -1.80 4.36
C SER A 180 -4.55 -0.71 5.20
N LEU A 181 -5.87 -0.79 5.35
CA LEU A 181 -6.68 0.09 6.19
C LEU A 181 -7.15 -0.67 7.42
N HIS A 182 -6.89 -0.13 8.61
CA HIS A 182 -7.26 -0.69 9.89
C HIS A 182 -7.99 0.37 10.74
N PHE A 183 -9.27 0.16 11.02
CA PHE A 183 -10.14 1.15 11.67
C PHE A 183 -10.20 1.04 13.21
N GLY A 184 -9.06 0.78 13.85
CA GLY A 184 -8.90 1.03 15.29
C GLY A 184 -9.32 -0.09 16.25
N GLY A 185 -9.14 -1.36 15.88
CA GLY A 185 -8.99 -2.43 16.88
C GLY A 185 -7.64 -2.34 17.61
N PRO A 186 -7.48 -3.00 18.78
CA PRO A 186 -6.14 -3.21 19.33
C PRO A 186 -5.34 -4.04 18.33
N LEU A 187 -4.11 -3.59 18.00
CA LEU A 187 -3.17 -4.47 17.32
C LEU A 187 -2.81 -5.60 18.30
N PRO A 188 -2.67 -6.85 17.83
CA PRO A 188 -2.29 -7.97 18.67
C PRO A 188 -0.96 -7.78 19.41
#